data_AF-A0A8B6FC58-F1
#
_entry.id   AF-A0A8B6FC58-F1
#
_cell.length_a   1.000
_cell.length_b   1.000
_cell.length_c   1.000
_cell.angle_alpha   90.00
_cell.angle_beta   90.00
_cell.angle_gamma   90.00
#
_symmetry.space_group_name_H-M   'P 1'
#
loop_
_entity.id
_entity.type
_entity.pdbx_description
1 polymer ?
#
loop_
_entity_poly.entity_id
_entity_poly.type
_entity_poly.pdbx_seq_one_letter_code
_entity_poly.pdbx_strand_id
1 'polypeptide(L)' 'MIRYKLVLDSDAEEFGGHKRLNHDTDFFTANDPWDNRRCSLMVYIPCRTAFVLAKVD' A
#
# COMPACT_ATOMS: atom_id res chain seq x y z
N MET A 1 -14.01 -4.60 -8.18
CA MET A 1 -13.05 -4.46 -7.06
C MET A 1 -11.87 -3.66 -7.57
N ILE A 2 -11.57 -2.49 -6.99
CA ILE A 2 -10.44 -1.68 -7.45
C ILE A 2 -9.16 -2.28 -6.86
N ARG A 3 -8.12 -2.40 -7.68
CA ARG A 3 -6.83 -2.96 -7.31
C ARG A 3 -5.76 -1.87 -7.30
N TYR A 4 -4.85 -1.95 -6.34
CA TYR A 4 -3.72 -1.05 -6.20
C TYR A 4 -2.41 -1.84 -6.10
N LYS A 5 -1.32 -1.23 -6.56
CA LYS A 5 0.06 -1.72 -6.46
C LYS A 5 0.96 -0.70 -5.80
N LEU A 6 2.00 -1.21 -5.13
CA LEU A 6 3.08 -0.43 -4.54
C LEU A 6 3.94 0.17 -5.65
N VAL A 7 4.08 1.50 -5.68
CA VAL A 7 4.88 2.22 -6.70
C VAL A 7 6.03 3.04 -6.11
N LEU A 8 6.03 3.23 -4.78
CA LEU A 8 7.15 3.79 -4.03
C LEU A 8 7.15 3.16 -2.64
N ASP A 9 8.33 2.77 -2.16
CA ASP A 9 8.54 2.21 -0.82
C ASP A 9 9.81 2.80 -0.21
N SER A 10 9.67 3.61 0.84
CA SER A 10 10.84 4.15 1.56
C SER A 10 11.56 3.09 2.40
N ASP A 11 10.95 1.93 2.64
CA ASP A 11 11.55 0.80 3.37
C ASP A 11 12.33 -0.14 2.44
N ALA A 12 12.39 0.13 1.14
CA ALA A 12 13.18 -0.67 0.20
C ALA A 12 14.68 -0.58 0.53
N GLU A 13 15.39 -1.67 0.22
CA GLU A 13 16.82 -1.82 0.51
C GLU A 13 17.69 -0.75 -0.17
N GLU A 14 17.32 -0.34 -1.39
CA GLU A 14 17.98 0.73 -2.16
C GLU A 14 17.91 2.12 -1.50
N PHE A 15 16.96 2.32 -0.57
CA PHE A 15 16.86 3.54 0.23
C PHE A 15 17.37 3.36 1.66
N GLY A 16 18.02 2.23 1.96
CA GLY A 16 18.53 1.90 3.29
C GLY A 16 17.47 1.44 4.28
N GLY A 17 16.29 1.01 3.79
CA GLY A 17 15.22 0.46 4.61
C GLY A 17 15.42 -1.02 4.97
N HIS A 18 14.42 -1.61 5.62
CA HIS A 18 14.48 -2.98 6.13
C HIS A 18 13.84 -4.03 5.21
N LYS A 19 13.36 -3.64 4.02
CA LYS A 19 12.76 -4.52 3.00
C LYS A 19 11.60 -5.36 3.55
N ARG A 20 10.74 -4.75 4.38
CA ARG A 20 9.65 -5.47 5.05
C ARG A 20 8.40 -5.60 4.18
N LEU A 21 8.28 -4.80 3.11
CA LEU A 21 7.13 -4.85 2.21
C LEU A 21 7.37 -5.82 1.05
N ASN A 22 6.38 -6.69 0.80
CA ASN A 22 6.36 -7.53 -0.40
C ASN A 22 5.78 -6.74 -1.58
N HIS A 23 6.62 -6.46 -2.58
CA HIS A 23 6.29 -5.65 -3.75
C HIS A 23 5.34 -6.36 -4.74
N ASP A 24 5.20 -7.69 -4.64
CA ASP A 24 4.27 -8.46 -5.46
C ASP A 24 2.82 -8.43 -4.93
N THR A 25 2.60 -7.84 -3.74
CA THR A 25 1.27 -7.78 -3.11
C THR A 25 0.26 -7.02 -3.97
N ASP A 26 -0.95 -7.56 -4.11
CA ASP A 26 -2.10 -6.84 -4.64
C ASP A 26 -2.98 -6.31 -3.50
N PHE A 27 -3.27 -5.02 -3.53
CA PHE A 27 -4.14 -4.38 -2.55
C PHE A 27 -5.53 -4.19 -3.15
N PHE A 28 -6.55 -4.76 -2.52
CA PHE A 28 -7.92 -4.72 -3.01
C PHE A 28 -8.81 -3.87 -2.13
N THR A 29 -9.61 -3.00 -2.76
CA THR A 29 -10.61 -2.21 -2.04
C THR A 29 -11.83 -3.04 -1.67
N ALA A 30 -12.32 -2.89 -0.44
CA ALA A 30 -13.65 -3.32 -0.03
C ALA A 30 -14.66 -2.17 -0.15
N ASN A 31 -15.94 -2.50 -0.33
CA ASN A 31 -17.04 -1.53 -0.21
C ASN A 31 -17.36 -1.30 1.28
N ASP A 32 -16.36 -0.83 2.02
CA ASP A 32 -16.40 -0.61 3.45
C ASP A 32 -16.00 0.85 3.72
N PRO A 33 -16.98 1.75 3.89
CA PRO A 33 -16.71 3.17 4.05
C PRO A 33 -15.88 3.46 5.30
N TRP A 34 -14.82 4.26 5.12
CA TRP A 34 -13.93 4.65 6.20
C TRP A 34 -13.38 6.06 5.93
N ASP A 35 -13.25 6.86 7.00
CA ASP A 35 -12.69 8.22 6.95
C ASP A 35 -13.28 9.09 5.81
N ASN A 36 -14.61 9.13 5.70
CA ASN A 36 -15.36 9.87 4.68
C ASN A 36 -15.04 9.46 3.21
N ARG A 37 -14.62 8.21 2.99
CA ARG A 37 -14.42 7.60 1.66
C ARG A 37 -15.33 6.40 1.48
N ARG A 38 -15.79 6.17 0.24
CA ARG A 38 -16.75 5.08 -0.09
C ARG A 38 -16.15 3.68 0.03
N CYS A 39 -14.85 3.54 -0.25
CA CYS A 39 -14.15 2.27 -0.21
C CYS A 39 -12.88 2.43 0.62
N SER A 40 -12.48 1.36 1.30
CA SER A 40 -11.26 1.26 2.08
C SER A 40 -10.45 0.03 1.64
N LEU A 41 -9.21 -0.06 2.08
CA LEU A 41 -8.36 -1.23 1.91
C LEU A 41 -7.49 -1.40 3.16
N MET A 42 -6.99 -2.60 3.37
CA MET A 42 -6.09 -2.91 4.48
C MET A 42 -4.64 -2.85 4.00
N VAL A 43 -3.76 -2.31 4.84
CA VAL A 43 -2.31 -2.26 4.59
C VAL A 43 -1.53 -2.72 5.80
N TYR A 44 -0.31 -3.21 5.56
CA TYR A 44 0.72 -3.35 6.58
C TYR A 44 1.69 -2.16 6.43
N ILE A 45 1.75 -1.30 7.45
CA ILE A 45 2.66 -0.14 7.47
C ILE A 45 3.63 -0.23 8.66
N PRO A 46 4.92 -0.49 8.42
CA PRO A 46 5.93 -0.49 9.49
C PRO A 46 6.20 0.90 10.07
N CYS A 47 6.74 0.95 11.30
CA CYS A 47 7.14 2.19 11.95
C CYS A 47 8.17 2.96 11.11
N ARG A 48 7.97 4.29 10.97
CA ARG A 48 8.82 5.23 10.22
C ARG A 48 9.04 4.83 8.75
N THR A 49 7.99 4.35 8.09
CA THR A 49 8.00 4.09 6.66
C THR A 49 6.95 4.92 5.95
N ALA A 50 7.18 5.20 4.67
CA ALA A 50 6.22 5.81 3.77
C ALA A 50 6.19 4.99 2.47
N PHE A 51 5.00 4.78 1.94
CA PHE A 51 4.83 4.15 0.64
C PHE A 51 3.68 4.79 -0.14
N VAL A 52 3.70 4.60 -1.45
CA VAL A 52 2.66 5.10 -2.37
C VAL A 52 2.03 3.91 -3.09
N LEU A 53 0.70 3.89 -3.08
CA LEU A 53 -0.11 2.94 -3.84
C LEU A 53 -0.72 3.63 -5.06
N ALA A 54 -0.57 3.03 -6.24
CA ALA A 54 -1.25 3.47 -7.47
C ALA A 54 -2.34 2.48 -7.85
N LYS A 55 -3.47 2.99 -8.31
CA LYS A 55 -4.54 2.15 -8.87
C LYS A 55 -4.02 1.47 -10.13
N VAL A 56 -4.28 0.17 -10.26
CA VAL A 56 -4.01 -0.57 -11.49
C VAL A 56 -5.25 -0.51 -12.39
N ASP A 57 -5.02 -0.37 -13.70
CA ASP A 57 -6.06 -0.46 -14.72
C ASP A 57 -6.63 -1.88 -14.85
#